data_AF-A0A2G4YVH1-F1
#
_entry.id   AF-A0A2G4YVH1-F1
#
_cell.length_a   1.000
_cell.length_b   1.000
_cell.length_c   1.000
_cell.angle_alpha   90.00
_cell.angle_beta   90.00
_cell.angle_gamma   90.00
#
_symmetry.space_group_name_H-M   'P 1'
#
loop_
_entity.id
_entity.type
_entity.pdbx_description
1 polymer ?
#
loop_
_entity_poly.entity_id
_entity_poly.type
_entity_poly.pdbx_seq_one_letter_code
_entity_poly.pdbx_strand_id
1 'polypeptide(L)'
;MLGLDKILGGIFGVIDKVVPDKDLAQKIKFDVQSQAHSGEMKELDAAMKIIVAEAQGGAWLQRSWRPLTMLTFTGLIVAKWLGMTAPGITEQIELELFAIIKIGLGGYVFGRSAEKVATAWKAK
;
A
#
# COMPACT_ATOMS: atom_id res chain seq x y z
N MET A 1 10.03 34.06 15.86
CA MET A 1 10.88 32.87 15.62
C MET A 1 10.32 31.55 16.17
N LEU A 2 9.17 31.49 16.87
CA LEU A 2 8.69 30.24 17.52
C LEU A 2 7.69 29.38 16.70
N GLY A 3 7.23 29.85 15.53
CA GLY A 3 6.24 29.12 14.71
C GLY A 3 6.85 28.28 13.59
N LEU A 4 8.01 28.69 13.05
CA LEU A 4 8.63 28.08 11.88
C LEU A 4 9.18 26.68 12.17
N ASP A 5 9.85 26.51 13.31
CA ASP A 5 10.35 25.20 13.77
C ASP A 5 9.23 24.17 13.97
N LYS A 6 8.06 24.62 14.44
CA LYS A 6 6.93 23.74 14.69
C LYS A 6 6.28 23.26 13.37
N ILE A 7 6.25 24.14 12.37
CA ILE A 7 5.75 23.83 11.02
C ILE A 7 6.76 22.93 10.28
N LEU A 8 8.05 23.25 10.34
CA LEU A 8 9.13 22.44 9.76
C LEU A 8 9.18 21.04 10.39
N GLY A 9 9.06 20.94 11.72
CA GLY A 9 8.98 19.65 12.41
C GLY A 9 7.76 18.82 11.99
N GLY A 10 6.61 19.47 11.77
CA GLY A 10 5.41 18.82 11.23
C GLY A 10 5.61 18.30 9.81
N ILE A 11 6.22 19.12 8.94
CA ILE A 11 6.53 18.79 7.55
C ILE A 11 7.53 17.61 7.46
N PHE A 12 8.60 17.66 8.24
CA PHE A 12 9.60 16.58 8.29
C PHE A 12 9.02 15.26 8.77
N GLY A 13 8.09 15.30 9.74
CA GLY A 13 7.38 14.10 10.20
C GLY A 13 6.42 13.50 9.18
N VAL A 14 5.89 14.30 8.24
CA VAL A 14 5.08 13.80 7.12
C VAL A 14 5.97 13.21 6.04
N ILE A 15 7.10 13.86 5.72
CA ILE A 15 8.09 13.35 4.74
C ILE A 15 8.61 11.97 5.16
N ASP A 16 8.97 11.79 6.43
CA ASP A 16 9.46 10.49 6.95
C ASP A 16 8.42 9.37 6.91
N LYS A 17 7.13 9.71 6.89
CA LYS A 17 6.03 8.73 6.81
C LYS A 17 5.62 8.40 5.38
N VAL A 18 5.83 9.33 4.45
CA VAL A 18 5.33 9.25 3.07
C VAL A 18 6.42 8.80 2.09
N VAL A 19 7.68 9.12 2.37
CA VAL A 19 8.82 8.77 1.50
C VAL A 19 9.56 7.57 2.09
N PRO A 20 9.44 6.37 1.52
CA PRO A 20 10.10 5.16 2.04
C PRO A 20 11.60 5.12 1.74
N ASP A 21 12.06 5.93 0.78
CA ASP A 21 13.47 6.07 0.41
C ASP A 21 14.14 7.20 1.23
N LYS A 22 15.16 6.84 2.02
CA LYS A 22 15.84 7.77 2.94
C LYS A 22 16.62 8.86 2.21
N ASP A 23 17.14 8.57 1.01
CA ASP A 23 17.94 9.55 0.25
C ASP A 23 17.02 10.60 -0.39
N LEU A 24 15.87 10.19 -0.90
CA LEU A 24 14.82 11.10 -1.39
C LEU A 24 14.21 11.92 -0.24
N ALA A 25 13.98 11.31 0.92
CA ALA A 25 13.48 12.01 2.09
C ALA A 25 14.46 13.11 2.54
N GLN A 26 15.76 12.84 2.62
CA GLN A 26 16.77 13.84 2.99
C GLN A 26 16.86 14.98 1.97
N LYS A 27 16.79 14.66 0.67
CA LYS A 27 16.81 15.68 -0.38
C LYS A 27 15.60 16.63 -0.27
N ILE A 28 14.41 16.08 -0.05
CA ILE A 28 13.18 16.88 0.14
C ILE A 28 13.27 17.72 1.40
N LYS A 29 13.82 17.18 2.51
CA LYS A 29 14.02 17.95 3.75
C LYS A 29 14.97 19.14 3.53
N PHE A 30 16.04 18.94 2.76
CA PHE A 30 17.00 19.99 2.43
C PHE A 30 16.38 21.09 1.56
N ASP A 31 15.62 20.70 0.53
CA ASP A 31 14.93 21.65 -0.35
C ASP A 31 13.85 22.45 0.40
N VAL A 32 13.11 21.81 1.31
CA VAL A 32 12.15 22.46 2.20
C VAL A 32 12.84 23.46 3.13
N GLN A 33 14.00 23.11 3.69
CA GLN A 33 14.75 24.00 4.59
C GLN A 33 15.34 25.22 3.85
N SER A 34 15.77 25.03 2.61
CA SER A 34 16.26 26.09 1.72
C SER A 34 15.15 27.08 1.36
N GLN A 35 13.99 26.58 0.93
CA GLN A 35 12.85 27.41 0.53
C GLN A 35 12.08 28.01 1.72
N ALA A 36 12.24 27.43 2.92
CA ALA A 36 11.83 28.04 4.18
C ALA A 36 12.58 29.34 4.49
N HIS A 37 13.83 29.44 4.05
CA HIS A 37 14.65 30.64 4.19
C HIS A 37 14.33 31.72 3.13
N SER A 38 13.74 31.36 1.98
CA SER A 38 13.38 32.32 0.91
C SER A 38 12.03 33.02 1.11
N GLY A 39 11.20 32.57 2.05
CA GLY A 39 9.89 33.17 2.33
C GLY A 39 8.72 32.68 1.45
N GLU A 40 8.97 31.74 0.54
CA GLU A 40 8.00 31.17 -0.42
C GLU A 40 7.19 29.98 0.15
N MET A 41 6.95 29.98 1.46
CA MET A 41 6.39 28.82 2.18
C MET A 41 5.01 28.36 1.70
N LYS A 42 4.19 29.26 1.14
CA LYS A 42 2.82 28.94 0.71
C LYS A 42 2.78 28.13 -0.59
N GLU A 43 3.67 28.41 -1.53
CA GLU A 43 3.75 27.67 -2.80
C GLU A 43 4.35 26.28 -2.56
N LEU A 44 5.29 26.19 -1.63
CA LEU A 44 5.87 24.93 -1.18
C LEU A 44 4.86 23.98 -0.55
N ASP A 45 4.02 24.51 0.35
CA ASP A 45 2.98 23.74 1.02
C ASP A 45 1.96 23.19 0.01
N ALA A 46 1.67 23.96 -1.05
CA ALA A 46 0.77 23.52 -2.11
C ALA A 46 1.41 22.40 -2.97
N ALA A 47 2.66 22.58 -3.39
CA ALA A 47 3.40 21.57 -4.16
C ALA A 47 3.59 20.27 -3.37
N MET A 48 3.94 20.37 -2.08
CA MET A 48 4.03 19.21 -1.20
C MET A 48 2.69 18.49 -1.03
N LYS A 49 1.57 19.21 -0.89
CA LYS A 49 0.25 18.58 -0.79
C LYS A 49 -0.06 17.76 -2.04
N ILE A 50 0.33 18.24 -3.23
CA ILE A 50 0.16 17.50 -4.48
C ILE A 50 1.05 16.25 -4.48
N ILE A 51 2.34 16.38 -4.17
CA ILE A 51 3.27 15.24 -4.12
C ILE A 51 2.82 14.20 -3.08
N VAL A 52 2.34 14.64 -1.92
CA VAL A 52 1.79 13.77 -0.87
C VAL A 52 0.50 13.10 -1.35
N ALA A 53 -0.38 13.81 -2.04
CA ALA A 53 -1.59 13.23 -2.61
C ALA A 53 -1.28 12.18 -3.69
N GLU A 54 -0.28 12.44 -4.53
CA GLU A 54 0.19 11.50 -5.57
C GLU A 54 0.88 10.28 -4.96
N ALA A 55 1.75 10.47 -3.96
CA ALA A 55 2.41 9.40 -3.22
C ALA A 55 1.41 8.55 -2.42
N GLN A 56 0.35 9.17 -1.88
CA GLN A 56 -0.77 8.46 -1.26
C GLN A 56 -1.63 7.71 -2.30
N GLY A 57 -1.75 8.24 -3.52
CA GLY A 57 -2.51 7.66 -4.63
C GLY A 57 -1.85 6.43 -5.27
N GLY A 58 -0.53 6.45 -5.47
CA GLY A 58 0.21 5.34 -6.09
C GLY A 58 0.12 4.01 -5.34
N ALA A 59 -0.17 4.07 -4.03
CA ALA A 59 -0.30 2.89 -3.19
C ALA A 59 -1.72 2.31 -3.10
N TRP A 60 -2.77 2.96 -3.65
CA TRP A 60 -4.13 2.50 -3.40
C TRP A 60 -4.41 1.13 -4.04
N LEU A 61 -4.08 0.97 -5.32
CA LEU A 61 -4.26 -0.30 -6.03
C LEU A 61 -3.28 -1.36 -5.48
N GLN A 62 -2.03 -0.97 -5.20
CA GLN A 62 -1.01 -1.85 -4.62
C GLN A 62 -1.29 -2.24 -3.15
N ARG A 63 -2.13 -1.49 -2.43
CA ARG A 63 -2.59 -1.83 -1.07
C ARG A 63 -3.91 -2.61 -1.09
N SER A 64 -4.77 -2.37 -2.08
CA SER A 64 -6.12 -2.95 -2.18
C SER A 64 -6.21 -4.19 -3.06
N TRP A 65 -5.20 -4.50 -3.89
CA TRP A 65 -5.21 -5.73 -4.70
C TRP A 65 -5.27 -6.99 -3.83
N ARG A 66 -4.71 -6.96 -2.60
CA ARG A 66 -4.76 -8.04 -1.61
C ARG A 66 -6.20 -8.39 -1.19
N PRO A 67 -6.99 -7.45 -0.64
CA PRO A 67 -8.42 -7.67 -0.41
C PRO A 67 -9.17 -8.05 -1.67
N LEU A 68 -8.84 -7.42 -2.81
CA LEU A 68 -9.56 -7.62 -4.07
C LEU A 68 -9.45 -9.07 -4.55
N THR A 69 -8.25 -9.67 -4.55
CA THR A 69 -8.08 -11.07 -4.97
C THR A 69 -8.79 -12.05 -4.04
N MET A 70 -8.79 -11.80 -2.72
CA MET A 70 -9.52 -12.62 -1.75
C MET A 70 -11.04 -12.53 -1.95
N LEU A 71 -11.57 -11.33 -2.24
CA LEU A 71 -12.97 -11.13 -2.56
C LEU A 71 -13.37 -11.81 -3.87
N THR A 72 -12.51 -11.76 -4.90
CA THR A 72 -12.75 -12.49 -6.16
C THR A 72 -12.83 -13.99 -5.94
N PHE A 73 -11.89 -14.59 -5.21
CA PHE A 73 -11.94 -16.03 -4.92
C PHE A 73 -13.13 -16.43 -4.06
N THR A 74 -13.45 -15.62 -3.05
CA THR A 74 -14.65 -15.83 -2.21
C THR A 74 -15.93 -15.73 -3.05
N GLY A 75 -16.00 -14.74 -3.94
CA GLY A 75 -17.10 -14.56 -4.87
C GLY A 75 -17.28 -15.74 -5.81
N LEU A 76 -16.20 -16.33 -6.32
CA LEU A 76 -16.26 -17.54 -7.16
C LEU A 76 -16.81 -18.76 -6.38
N ILE A 77 -16.40 -18.92 -5.12
CA ILE A 77 -16.93 -19.99 -4.25
C ILE A 77 -18.42 -19.78 -3.97
N VAL A 78 -18.82 -18.54 -3.64
CA VAL A 78 -20.22 -18.18 -3.38
C VAL A 78 -21.08 -18.35 -4.63
N ALA A 79 -20.61 -17.88 -5.80
CA ALA A 79 -21.30 -18.02 -7.07
C ALA A 79 -21.54 -19.51 -7.42
N LYS A 80 -20.55 -20.37 -7.15
CA LYS A 80 -20.72 -21.82 -7.29
C LYS A 80 -21.82 -22.37 -6.39
N TRP A 81 -21.84 -21.98 -5.11
CA TRP A 81 -22.86 -22.42 -4.15
C TRP A 81 -24.27 -21.91 -4.49
N LEU A 82 -24.37 -20.77 -5.17
CA LEU A 82 -25.64 -20.21 -5.66
C LEU A 82 -26.09 -20.83 -7.00
N GLY A 83 -25.38 -21.84 -7.52
CA GLY A 83 -25.71 -22.48 -8.80
C GLY A 83 -25.39 -21.62 -10.03
N MET A 84 -24.70 -20.49 -9.86
CA MET A 84 -24.16 -19.66 -10.95
C MET A 84 -22.83 -20.25 -11.46
N THR A 85 -22.86 -21.53 -11.81
CA THR A 85 -21.73 -22.23 -12.42
C THR A 85 -21.86 -22.21 -13.93
N ALA A 86 -20.74 -22.06 -14.65
CA ALA A 86 -20.76 -22.14 -16.09
C ALA A 86 -21.29 -23.52 -16.55
N PRO A 87 -22.21 -23.58 -17.54
CA PRO A 87 -22.70 -24.84 -18.07
C PRO A 87 -21.54 -25.58 -18.78
N GLY A 88 -21.33 -26.86 -18.43
CA GLY A 88 -20.31 -27.71 -19.06
C GLY A 88 -19.01 -27.92 -18.25
N ILE A 89 -18.97 -27.53 -16.97
CA ILE A 89 -17.84 -27.88 -16.09
C ILE A 89 -17.95 -29.35 -15.68
N THR A 90 -17.03 -30.17 -16.17
CA THR A 90 -16.83 -31.55 -15.72
C THR A 90 -16.26 -31.57 -14.30
N GLU A 91 -16.56 -32.61 -13.51
CA GLU A 91 -16.07 -32.78 -12.13
C GLU A 91 -14.53 -32.64 -12.01
N GLN A 92 -13.79 -33.06 -13.03
CA GLN A 92 -12.33 -32.91 -13.12
C GLN A 92 -11.88 -31.44 -13.16
N ILE A 93 -12.54 -30.61 -13.96
CA ILE A 93 -12.24 -29.17 -14.09
C ILE A 93 -12.56 -28.45 -12.77
N GLU A 94 -13.62 -28.89 -12.08
CA GLU A 94 -14.00 -28.36 -10.78
C GLU A 94 -12.95 -28.66 -9.70
N LEU A 95 -12.44 -29.88 -9.67
CA LEU A 95 -11.37 -30.27 -8.75
C LEU A 95 -10.06 -29.51 -9.03
N GLU A 96 -9.70 -29.31 -10.30
CA GLU A 96 -8.54 -28.49 -10.69
C GLU A 96 -8.72 -27.02 -10.28
N LEU A 97 -9.91 -26.44 -10.51
CA LEU A 97 -10.24 -25.08 -10.07
C LEU A 97 -10.09 -24.93 -8.56
N PHE A 98 -10.62 -25.89 -7.78
CA PHE A 98 -10.46 -25.87 -6.33
C PHE A 98 -9.02 -26.08 -5.88
N ALA A 99 -8.25 -26.92 -6.58
CA ALA A 99 -6.82 -27.11 -6.30
C ALA A 99 -6.05 -25.79 -6.51
N ILE A 100 -6.31 -25.09 -7.61
CA ILE A 100 -5.72 -23.77 -7.90
C ILE A 100 -6.10 -22.75 -6.82
N ILE A 101 -7.38 -22.69 -6.42
CA ILE A 101 -7.84 -21.81 -5.33
C ILE A 101 -7.13 -22.15 -4.03
N LYS A 102 -7.03 -23.44 -3.67
CA LYS A 102 -6.39 -23.90 -2.43
C LYS A 102 -4.90 -23.56 -2.41
N ILE A 103 -4.20 -23.73 -3.52
CA ILE A 103 -2.79 -23.36 -3.67
C ILE A 103 -2.63 -21.84 -3.60
N GLY A 104 -3.48 -21.09 -4.29
CA GLY A 104 -3.46 -19.63 -4.31
C GLY A 104 -3.73 -19.01 -2.94
N LEU A 105 -4.82 -19.40 -2.28
CA LEU A 105 -5.15 -18.94 -0.91
C LEU A 105 -4.12 -19.43 0.11
N GLY A 106 -3.74 -20.71 0.04
CA GLY A 106 -2.78 -21.31 0.96
C GLY A 106 -1.42 -20.62 0.87
N GLY A 107 -0.85 -20.52 -0.33
CA GLY A 107 0.42 -19.83 -0.56
C GLY A 107 0.37 -18.36 -0.16
N TYR A 108 -0.76 -17.68 -0.39
CA TYR A 108 -0.92 -16.28 -0.02
C TYR A 108 -0.99 -16.03 1.49
N VAL A 109 -1.76 -16.85 2.20
CA VAL A 109 -1.89 -16.78 3.67
C VAL A 109 -0.55 -17.15 4.33
N PHE A 110 0.14 -18.18 3.82
CA PHE A 110 1.47 -18.54 4.28
C PHE A 110 2.49 -17.43 4.03
N GLY A 111 2.56 -16.89 2.81
CA GLY A 111 3.49 -15.81 2.46
C GLY A 111 3.30 -14.57 3.33
N ARG A 112 2.06 -14.20 3.63
CA ARG A 112 1.76 -13.05 4.51
C ARG A 112 2.00 -13.32 5.98
N SER A 113 1.85 -14.57 6.42
CA SER A 113 2.25 -14.97 7.77
C SER A 113 3.77 -14.92 7.91
N ALA A 114 4.51 -15.40 6.90
CA ALA A 114 5.97 -15.32 6.86
C ALA A 114 6.49 -13.87 6.82
N GLU A 115 5.87 -12.99 6.03
CA GLU A 115 6.21 -11.56 5.98
C GLU A 115 6.06 -10.90 7.35
N LYS A 116 4.97 -11.21 8.08
CA LYS A 116 4.76 -10.70 9.44
C LYS A 116 5.82 -11.23 10.42
N VAL A 117 6.14 -12.51 10.36
CA VAL A 117 7.16 -13.13 11.22
C VAL A 117 8.54 -12.55 10.95
N ALA A 118 8.92 -12.38 9.68
CA ALA A 118 10.18 -11.76 9.29
C ALA A 118 10.30 -10.31 9.77
N THR A 119 9.21 -9.54 9.69
CA THR A 119 9.16 -8.16 10.18
C THR A 119 9.26 -8.11 11.71
N ALA A 120 8.58 -9.01 12.42
CA ALA A 120 8.64 -9.11 13.88
C ALA A 120 10.04 -9.52 14.38
N TRP A 121 10.75 -10.36 13.62
CA TRP A 121 12.13 -10.73 13.91
C TRP A 121 13.12 -9.59 13.67
N LYS A 122 12.96 -8.82 12.60
CA LYS A 122 13.82 -7.64 12.32
C LYS A 122 13.62 -6.48 13.30
N ALA A 123 12.46 -6.42 13.97
CA ALA A 123 12.13 -5.39 14.95
C ALA A 123 12.66 -5.69 16.37
N LYS A 124 13.30 -6.86 16.57
CA LYS A 124 13.90 -7.31 17.82
C LYS A 124 15.41 -7.28 17.72
#